data_AF-A0A941N527-F1
#
_entry.id   AF-A0A941N527-F1
#
_cell.length_a   1.000
_cell.length_b   1.000
_cell.length_c   1.000
_cell.angle_alpha   90.00
_cell.angle_beta   90.00
_cell.angle_gamma   90.00
#
_symmetry.space_group_name_H-M   'P 1'
#
loop_
_entity.id
_entity.type
_entity.pdbx_description
1 polymer ?
#
loop_
_entity_poly.entity_id
_entity_poly.type
_entity_poly.pdbx_seq_one_letter_code
_entity_poly.pdbx_strand_id
1 'polypeptide(L)'
;MEFLYAADKPTKSAASSNSKPKSVPEIDFAADADAEQDVDLSDLVVPVALLSKPPKASERQKFGEEMEGLINEGFDPKEKALNAAKKRFETARRIIPGDPRPYYAHGLILLSHRQSPMALDAFKAAAKQIQKPYLPALQMLVWTHAARSDMPQTLAAAIELARSLESSSGSYPVAEDRVYAAEWLGRMLGYLEGPAKTETQSARIDATVMEIAGMLTGDRQQAFVQGRQSTGERFQELTALSNLSDAKLQAELKRQVAAAGPAAEGAREELKRCTDDLKKLKVPFEQSQAE
;
A
#
# COMPACT_ATOMS: atom_id res chain seq x y z
N MET A 1 40.71 6.93 36.78
CA MET A 1 40.83 7.00 35.31
C MET A 1 39.80 7.99 34.83
N GLU A 2 40.19 9.26 34.78
CA GLU A 2 39.38 10.37 34.26
C GLU A 2 39.57 10.42 32.74
N PHE A 3 38.49 10.29 31.98
CA PHE A 3 38.50 10.54 30.54
C PHE A 3 38.07 11.99 30.29
N LEU A 4 39.05 12.84 30.00
CA LEU A 4 38.87 14.20 29.49
C LEU A 4 38.27 14.13 28.08
N TYR A 5 36.99 14.46 27.95
CA TYR A 5 36.35 14.71 26.66
C TYR A 5 36.72 16.10 26.15
N ALA A 6 37.55 16.16 25.11
CA ALA A 6 37.80 17.37 24.35
C ALA A 6 36.58 17.67 23.46
N ALA A 7 35.99 18.85 23.64
CA ALA A 7 34.91 19.36 22.82
C ALA A 7 35.49 19.95 21.52
N ASP A 8 35.33 19.23 20.41
CA ASP A 8 35.64 19.76 19.07
C ASP A 8 34.60 20.80 18.67
N LYS A 9 35.10 21.98 18.27
CA LYS A 9 34.26 23.10 17.82
C LYS A 9 33.75 22.84 16.39
N PRO A 10 32.47 23.07 16.09
CA PRO A 10 31.96 22.95 14.74
C PRO A 10 32.49 24.07 13.84
N THR A 11 33.27 23.69 12.83
CA THR A 11 33.68 24.56 11.72
C THR A 11 32.46 24.97 10.89
N LYS A 12 32.18 26.27 10.86
CA LYS A 12 31.24 26.92 9.94
C LYS A 12 31.74 26.80 8.50
N SER A 13 31.20 25.84 7.74
CA SER A 13 31.32 25.84 6.29
C SER A 13 30.22 26.72 5.69
N ALA A 14 30.60 27.94 5.32
CA ALA A 14 29.82 28.82 4.47
C ALA A 14 30.13 28.46 3.00
N ALA A 15 29.20 27.77 2.34
CA ALA A 15 29.19 27.62 0.88
C ALA A 15 27.75 27.78 0.40
N SER A 16 27.34 29.05 0.29
CA SER A 16 26.12 29.46 -0.39
C SER A 16 26.36 29.36 -1.90
N SER A 17 25.93 28.26 -2.52
CA SER A 17 25.80 28.16 -3.98
C SER A 17 24.36 28.44 -4.36
N ASN A 18 24.13 29.69 -4.75
CA ASN A 18 22.85 30.20 -5.23
C ASN A 18 22.61 29.74 -6.68
N SER A 19 22.43 28.43 -6.89
CA SER A 19 21.99 27.90 -8.19
C SER A 19 20.47 27.95 -8.23
N LYS A 20 19.93 28.97 -8.90
CA LYS A 20 18.52 29.03 -9.32
C LYS A 20 18.19 27.70 -10.03
N PRO A 21 17.28 26.86 -9.51
CA PRO A 21 16.84 25.68 -10.24
C PRO A 21 16.22 26.15 -11.55
N LYS A 22 16.77 25.68 -12.68
CA LYS A 22 16.10 25.81 -13.98
C LYS A 22 14.73 25.16 -13.83
N SER A 23 13.68 25.93 -14.09
CA SER A 23 12.31 25.46 -14.19
C SER A 23 12.27 24.20 -15.05
N VAL A 24 11.99 23.06 -14.41
CA VAL A 24 11.71 21.81 -15.11
C VAL A 24 10.43 22.08 -15.92
N PRO A 25 10.41 21.79 -17.23
CA PRO A 25 9.19 21.94 -18.02
C PRO A 25 8.07 21.13 -17.36
N GLU A 26 6.92 21.75 -17.16
CA GLU A 26 5.68 21.06 -16.77
C GLU A 26 5.43 19.97 -17.80
N ILE A 27 5.68 18.73 -17.42
CA ILE A 27 5.22 17.57 -18.16
C ILE A 27 3.75 17.45 -17.78
N ASP A 28 2.86 17.92 -18.66
CA ASP A 28 1.46 17.55 -18.63
C ASP A 28 1.38 16.03 -18.80
N PHE A 29 1.41 15.32 -17.68
CA PHE A 29 0.92 13.95 -17.62
C PHE A 29 -0.57 14.06 -17.95
N ALA A 30 -0.90 13.84 -19.22
CA ALA A 30 -2.24 13.44 -19.59
C ALA A 30 -2.55 12.23 -18.70
N ALA A 31 -3.31 12.48 -17.64
CA ALA A 31 -3.82 11.43 -16.78
C ALA A 31 -4.61 10.53 -17.72
N ASP A 32 -4.07 9.34 -17.99
CA ASP A 32 -4.83 8.25 -18.54
C ASP A 32 -6.01 8.06 -17.58
N ALA A 33 -7.14 8.67 -17.92
CA ALA A 33 -8.43 8.52 -17.29
C ALA A 33 -9.02 7.14 -17.64
N ASP A 34 -8.15 6.14 -17.73
CA ASP A 34 -8.49 4.77 -18.02
C ASP A 34 -8.96 4.13 -16.73
N ALA A 35 -10.27 3.98 -16.68
CA ALA A 35 -11.05 3.19 -15.75
C ALA A 35 -10.85 3.56 -14.28
N GLU A 36 -11.73 4.44 -13.79
CA GLU A 36 -12.37 4.20 -12.49
C GLU A 36 -13.03 2.81 -12.56
N GLN A 37 -12.23 1.75 -12.43
CA GLN A 37 -12.75 0.47 -11.98
C GLN A 37 -13.31 0.81 -10.61
N ASP A 38 -14.64 0.81 -10.49
CA ASP A 38 -15.33 0.71 -9.21
C ASP A 38 -14.71 -0.49 -8.52
N VAL A 39 -13.66 -0.25 -7.73
CA VAL A 39 -13.01 -1.26 -6.92
C VAL A 39 -14.11 -1.71 -6.01
N ASP A 40 -14.62 -2.92 -6.25
CA ASP A 40 -15.72 -3.46 -5.47
C ASP A 40 -15.22 -3.64 -4.04
N LEU A 41 -15.42 -2.60 -3.22
CA LEU A 41 -15.01 -2.58 -1.81
C LEU A 41 -15.80 -3.62 -1.01
N SER A 42 -16.76 -4.34 -1.62
CA SER A 42 -17.43 -5.47 -1.01
C SER A 42 -16.45 -6.62 -0.68
N ASP A 43 -15.33 -6.75 -1.42
CA ASP A 43 -14.29 -7.75 -1.13
C ASP A 43 -13.50 -7.44 0.15
N LEU A 44 -13.50 -6.18 0.61
CA LEU A 44 -12.89 -5.79 1.89
C LEU A 44 -13.84 -5.98 3.09
N VAL A 45 -15.05 -6.50 2.85
CA VAL A 45 -16.06 -6.69 3.90
C VAL A 45 -15.75 -7.96 4.67
N VAL A 46 -15.32 -7.80 5.92
CA VAL A 46 -15.29 -8.88 6.90
C VAL A 46 -16.66 -9.57 6.90
N PRO A 47 -16.74 -10.87 6.53
CA PRO A 47 -18.02 -11.55 6.47
C PRO A 47 -18.74 -11.46 7.80
N VAL A 48 -20.01 -11.03 7.76
CA VAL A 48 -20.85 -10.87 8.97
C VAL A 48 -20.91 -12.15 9.81
N ALA A 49 -20.76 -13.31 9.18
CA ALA A 49 -20.71 -14.62 9.83
C ALA A 49 -19.53 -14.81 10.81
N LEU A 50 -18.50 -13.97 10.75
CA LEU A 50 -17.36 -14.02 11.68
C LEU A 50 -17.60 -13.23 12.96
N LEU A 51 -18.64 -12.40 12.99
CA LEU A 51 -19.03 -11.68 14.19
C LEU A 51 -19.80 -12.64 15.10
N SER A 52 -19.54 -12.59 16.40
CA SER A 52 -20.23 -13.43 17.39
C SER A 52 -21.76 -13.25 17.36
N LYS A 53 -22.22 -12.10 16.86
CA LYS A 53 -23.64 -11.82 16.63
C LYS A 53 -23.80 -10.99 15.35
N PRO A 54 -24.68 -11.38 14.41
CA PRO A 54 -24.94 -10.57 13.23
C PRO A 54 -25.62 -9.26 13.64
N PRO A 55 -25.06 -8.09 13.27
CA PRO A 55 -25.63 -6.79 13.59
C PRO A 55 -26.91 -6.54 12.79
N LYS A 56 -27.83 -5.78 13.39
CA LYS A 56 -29.05 -5.30 12.70
C LYS A 56 -28.69 -4.34 11.57
N ALA A 57 -29.55 -4.21 10.57
CA ALA A 57 -29.34 -3.26 9.46
C ALA A 57 -29.08 -1.83 9.94
N SER A 58 -29.82 -1.35 10.94
CA SER A 58 -29.62 -0.03 11.55
C SER A 58 -28.28 0.11 12.29
N GLU A 59 -27.77 -0.98 12.88
CA GLU A 59 -26.44 -0.98 13.53
C GLU A 59 -25.33 -0.96 12.48
N ARG A 60 -25.49 -1.69 11.37
CA ARG A 60 -24.56 -1.67 10.24
C ARG A 60 -24.43 -0.28 9.62
N GLN A 61 -25.57 0.41 9.41
CA GLN A 61 -25.56 1.77 8.89
C GLN A 61 -24.80 2.71 9.82
N LYS A 62 -25.16 2.74 11.12
CA LYS A 62 -24.46 3.58 12.12
C LYS A 62 -22.98 3.24 12.22
N PHE A 63 -22.63 1.96 12.17
CA PHE A 63 -21.23 1.54 12.14
C PHE A 63 -20.50 2.08 10.92
N GLY A 64 -21.12 2.05 9.73
CA GLY A 64 -20.58 2.65 8.51
C GLY A 64 -20.34 4.15 8.66
N GLU A 65 -21.33 4.88 9.17
CA GLU A 65 -21.22 6.33 9.45
C GLU A 65 -20.08 6.66 10.43
N GLU A 66 -19.93 5.87 11.51
CA GLU A 66 -18.84 6.06 12.47
C GLU A 66 -17.46 5.68 11.90
N MET A 67 -17.39 4.66 11.04
CA MET A 67 -16.15 4.26 10.36
C MET A 67 -15.71 5.29 9.32
N GLU A 68 -16.65 5.82 8.55
CA GLU A 68 -16.39 6.89 7.59
C GLU A 68 -15.92 8.16 8.32
N GLY A 69 -16.62 8.55 9.40
CA GLY A 69 -16.21 9.66 10.26
C GLY A 69 -14.83 9.44 10.89
N LEU A 70 -14.53 8.21 11.36
CA LEU A 70 -13.23 7.84 11.90
C LEU A 70 -12.09 8.10 10.89
N ILE A 71 -12.28 7.66 9.64
CA ILE A 71 -11.27 7.81 8.59
C ILE A 71 -11.15 9.27 8.16
N ASN A 72 -12.26 9.93 7.83
CA ASN A 72 -12.27 11.30 7.31
C ASN A 72 -11.72 12.30 8.33
N GLU A 73 -12.06 12.15 9.60
CA GLU A 73 -11.54 13.02 10.67
C GLU A 73 -10.11 12.61 11.06
N GLY A 74 -9.79 11.31 11.11
CA GLY A 74 -8.52 10.82 11.64
C GLY A 74 -7.30 11.15 10.82
N PHE A 75 -7.42 11.28 9.50
CA PHE A 75 -6.29 11.61 8.62
C PHE A 75 -5.97 13.12 8.55
N ASP A 76 -6.77 14.00 9.17
CA ASP A 76 -6.37 15.41 9.33
C ASP A 76 -5.17 15.49 10.31
N PRO A 77 -4.06 16.16 9.95
CA PRO A 77 -2.85 16.24 10.77
C PRO A 77 -3.02 17.01 12.09
N LYS A 78 -4.16 17.68 12.33
CA LYS A 78 -4.42 18.43 13.57
C LYS A 78 -4.68 17.48 14.75
N GLU A 79 -4.14 17.83 15.92
CA GLU A 79 -4.35 17.07 17.17
C GLU A 79 -5.83 16.95 17.57
N LYS A 80 -6.63 17.99 17.32
CA LYS A 80 -8.08 17.95 17.58
C LYS A 80 -8.78 16.84 16.78
N ALA A 81 -8.26 16.53 15.59
CA ALA A 81 -8.81 15.52 14.72
C ALA A 81 -8.55 14.10 15.25
N LEU A 82 -7.36 13.84 15.83
CA LEU A 82 -7.06 12.58 16.51
C LEU A 82 -8.01 12.30 17.69
N ASN A 83 -8.35 13.33 18.47
CA ASN A 83 -9.31 13.20 19.56
C ASN A 83 -10.74 12.92 19.06
N ALA A 84 -11.14 13.51 17.94
CA ALA A 84 -12.43 13.26 17.31
C ALA A 84 -12.50 11.83 16.76
N ALA A 85 -11.48 11.40 16.00
CA ALA A 85 -11.29 10.05 15.53
C ALA A 85 -11.33 9.02 16.66
N LYS A 86 -10.68 9.28 17.81
CA LYS A 86 -10.75 8.40 18.97
C LYS A 86 -12.19 8.20 19.47
N LYS A 87 -13.03 9.25 19.48
CA LYS A 87 -14.45 9.13 19.86
C LYS A 87 -15.25 8.30 18.86
N ARG A 88 -14.99 8.47 17.56
CA ARG A 88 -15.60 7.67 16.47
C ARG A 88 -15.22 6.19 16.60
N PHE A 89 -13.93 5.90 16.81
CA PHE A 89 -13.41 4.56 17.08
C PHE A 89 -14.12 3.89 18.26
N GLU A 90 -14.20 4.59 19.40
CA GLU A 90 -14.86 4.08 20.60
C GLU A 90 -16.35 3.79 20.36
N THR A 91 -17.01 4.62 19.56
CA THR A 91 -18.42 4.43 19.21
C THR A 91 -18.61 3.25 18.26
N ALA A 92 -17.82 3.16 17.18
CA ALA A 92 -17.85 2.04 16.23
C ALA A 92 -17.63 0.68 16.94
N ARG A 93 -16.65 0.62 17.85
CA ARG A 93 -16.37 -0.57 18.67
C ARG A 93 -17.56 -0.99 19.55
N ARG A 94 -18.34 -0.03 20.06
CA ARG A 94 -19.52 -0.32 20.88
C ARG A 94 -20.70 -0.80 20.04
N ILE A 95 -20.87 -0.30 18.82
CA ILE A 95 -21.98 -0.67 17.93
C ILE A 95 -21.82 -2.14 17.49
N ILE A 96 -20.63 -2.54 17.04
CA ILE A 96 -20.33 -3.91 16.65
C ILE A 96 -19.11 -4.42 17.43
N PRO A 97 -19.32 -4.91 18.67
CA PRO A 97 -18.25 -5.49 19.46
C PRO A 97 -17.68 -6.72 18.75
N GLY A 98 -16.35 -6.79 18.63
CA GLY A 98 -15.70 -7.91 17.95
C GLY A 98 -15.30 -7.63 16.50
N ASP A 99 -15.73 -6.52 15.90
CA ASP A 99 -15.27 -6.17 14.56
C ASP A 99 -13.79 -5.72 14.60
N PRO A 100 -12.89 -6.28 13.77
CA PRO A 100 -11.48 -5.89 13.76
C PRO A 100 -11.23 -4.57 13.01
N ARG A 101 -12.16 -4.13 12.15
CA ARG A 101 -11.97 -2.95 11.27
C ARG A 101 -11.78 -1.63 12.02
N PRO A 102 -12.52 -1.31 13.11
CA PRO A 102 -12.28 -0.08 13.87
C PRO A 102 -10.87 -0.02 14.44
N TYR A 103 -10.35 -1.14 14.96
CA TYR A 103 -9.00 -1.22 15.49
C TYR A 103 -7.95 -1.04 14.40
N TYR A 104 -8.16 -1.68 13.25
CA TYR A 104 -7.29 -1.53 12.09
C TYR A 104 -7.24 -0.08 11.59
N ALA A 105 -8.41 0.55 11.36
CA ALA A 105 -8.50 1.94 10.94
C ALA A 105 -7.86 2.89 11.96
N HIS A 106 -8.10 2.67 13.26
CA HIS A 106 -7.45 3.45 14.30
C HIS A 106 -5.92 3.29 14.29
N GLY A 107 -5.41 2.08 14.06
CA GLY A 107 -3.98 1.83 13.89
C GLY A 107 -3.38 2.61 12.72
N LEU A 108 -4.05 2.68 11.57
CA LEU A 108 -3.61 3.47 10.42
C LEU A 108 -3.57 4.97 10.72
N ILE A 109 -4.58 5.48 11.42
CA ILE A 109 -4.63 6.87 11.88
C ILE A 109 -3.48 7.15 12.85
N LEU A 110 -3.22 6.25 13.80
CA LEU A 110 -2.10 6.41 14.72
C LEU A 110 -0.75 6.45 13.98
N LEU A 111 -0.58 5.69 12.90
CA LEU A 111 0.61 5.76 12.06
C LEU A 111 0.76 7.11 11.35
N SER A 112 -0.32 7.67 10.79
CA SER A 112 -0.26 8.98 10.10
C SER A 112 0.11 10.11 11.07
N HIS A 113 -0.27 9.98 12.35
CA HIS A 113 0.12 10.87 13.44
C HIS A 113 1.47 10.50 14.10
N ARG A 114 2.27 9.61 13.49
CA ARG A 114 3.59 9.15 13.98
C ARG A 114 3.55 8.48 15.36
N GLN A 115 2.40 7.97 15.79
CA GLN A 115 2.20 7.24 17.05
C GLN A 115 2.37 5.72 16.87
N SER A 116 3.48 5.28 16.27
CA SER A 116 3.68 3.87 15.90
C SER A 116 3.58 2.86 17.05
N PRO A 117 4.02 3.13 18.30
CA PRO A 117 3.83 2.18 19.40
C PRO A 117 2.35 1.90 19.68
N MET A 118 1.51 2.94 19.69
CA MET A 118 0.07 2.79 19.88
C MET A 118 -0.58 2.10 18.66
N ALA A 119 -0.08 2.38 17.45
CA ALA A 119 -0.55 1.70 16.25
C ALA A 119 -0.30 0.19 16.30
N LEU A 120 0.87 -0.24 16.79
CA LEU A 120 1.19 -1.66 16.99
C LEU A 120 0.20 -2.32 17.95
N ASP A 121 -0.19 -1.65 19.04
CA ASP A 121 -1.17 -2.18 19.99
C ASP A 121 -2.56 -2.28 19.35
N ALA A 122 -2.95 -1.29 18.53
CA ALA A 122 -4.21 -1.31 17.79
C ALA A 122 -4.24 -2.45 16.75
N PHE A 123 -3.17 -2.67 15.99
CA PHE A 123 -3.08 -3.78 15.04
C PHE A 123 -3.06 -5.15 15.73
N LYS A 124 -2.37 -5.28 16.88
CA LYS A 124 -2.42 -6.52 17.68
C LYS A 124 -3.84 -6.81 18.17
N ALA A 125 -4.58 -5.78 18.57
CA ALA A 125 -5.98 -5.94 18.95
C ALA A 125 -6.84 -6.37 17.74
N ALA A 126 -6.70 -5.70 16.59
CA ALA A 126 -7.41 -6.05 15.36
C ALA A 126 -7.13 -7.50 14.92
N ALA A 127 -5.88 -7.95 14.98
CA ALA A 127 -5.47 -9.30 14.58
C ALA A 127 -6.09 -10.40 15.46
N LYS A 128 -6.47 -10.10 16.70
CA LYS A 128 -6.98 -11.05 17.70
C LYS A 128 -8.48 -10.95 17.97
N GLN A 129 -9.16 -9.96 17.40
CA GLN A 129 -10.52 -9.60 17.81
C GLN A 129 -11.57 -10.64 17.39
N ILE A 130 -11.32 -11.33 16.28
CA ILE A 130 -12.15 -12.43 15.75
C ILE A 130 -11.43 -13.76 15.91
N GLN A 131 -12.19 -14.87 15.90
CA GLN A 131 -11.63 -16.22 16.01
C GLN A 131 -10.65 -16.55 14.86
N LYS A 132 -10.79 -15.87 13.73
CA LYS A 132 -9.95 -16.07 12.54
C LYS A 132 -8.96 -14.91 12.42
N PRO A 133 -7.76 -15.13 11.87
CA PRO A 133 -6.78 -14.05 11.73
C PRO A 133 -7.32 -12.96 10.80
N TYR A 134 -7.26 -11.70 11.25
CA TYR A 134 -7.54 -10.55 10.39
C TYR A 134 -6.27 -10.16 9.63
N LEU A 135 -6.11 -10.68 8.41
CA LEU A 135 -4.87 -10.59 7.63
C LEU A 135 -4.34 -9.15 7.44
N PRO A 136 -5.17 -8.13 7.15
CA PRO A 136 -4.68 -6.76 6.99
C PRO A 136 -3.93 -6.25 8.23
N ALA A 137 -4.41 -6.57 9.44
CA ALA A 137 -3.73 -6.17 10.66
C ALA A 137 -2.39 -6.89 10.86
N LEU A 138 -2.30 -8.18 10.50
CA LEU A 138 -1.04 -8.93 10.55
C LEU A 138 -0.01 -8.36 9.56
N GLN A 139 -0.43 -8.01 8.33
CA GLN A 139 0.44 -7.32 7.37
C GLN A 139 0.97 -5.99 7.94
N MET A 140 0.09 -5.19 8.54
CA MET A 140 0.49 -3.92 9.13
C MET A 140 1.42 -4.06 10.35
N LEU A 141 1.36 -5.17 11.09
CA LEU A 141 2.36 -5.46 12.12
C LEU A 141 3.76 -5.64 11.52
N VAL A 142 3.89 -6.45 10.47
CA VAL A 142 5.16 -6.65 9.77
C VAL A 142 5.70 -5.32 9.25
N TRP A 143 4.87 -4.56 8.54
CA TRP A 143 5.26 -3.27 7.97
C TRP A 143 5.66 -2.26 9.04
N THR A 144 4.89 -2.16 10.13
CA THR A 144 5.17 -1.18 11.20
C THR A 144 6.45 -1.50 11.94
N HIS A 145 6.75 -2.77 12.21
CA HIS A 145 8.04 -3.17 12.79
C HIS A 145 9.20 -2.84 11.83
N ALA A 146 9.04 -3.12 10.53
CA ALA A 146 10.06 -2.83 9.53
C ALA A 146 10.33 -1.33 9.40
N ALA A 147 9.28 -0.52 9.35
CA ALA A 147 9.37 0.94 9.28
C ALA A 147 10.09 1.54 10.51
N ARG A 148 10.06 0.85 11.65
CA ARG A 148 10.79 1.20 12.88
C ARG A 148 12.20 0.61 12.95
N SER A 149 12.65 -0.06 11.89
CA SER A 149 13.92 -0.82 11.86
C SER A 149 14.03 -1.88 12.97
N ASP A 150 12.91 -2.37 13.49
CA ASP A 150 12.86 -3.43 14.49
C ASP A 150 12.83 -4.80 13.80
N MET A 151 14.00 -5.17 13.27
CA MET A 151 14.13 -6.36 12.42
C MET A 151 13.79 -7.69 13.13
N PRO A 152 14.18 -7.91 14.40
CA PRO A 152 13.74 -9.11 15.11
C PRO A 152 12.22 -9.25 15.17
N GLN A 153 11.50 -8.17 15.48
CA GLN A 153 10.03 -8.20 15.52
C GLN A 153 9.40 -8.27 14.13
N THR A 154 10.03 -7.66 13.12
CA THR A 154 9.59 -7.75 11.72
C THR A 154 9.58 -9.19 11.24
N LEU A 155 10.70 -9.91 11.45
CA LEU A 155 10.83 -11.31 11.02
C LEU A 155 9.90 -12.23 11.83
N ALA A 156 9.75 -12.00 13.14
CA ALA A 156 8.80 -12.74 13.96
C ALA A 156 7.35 -12.54 13.51
N ALA A 157 6.95 -11.31 13.19
CA ALA A 157 5.62 -11.00 12.67
C ALA A 157 5.40 -11.61 11.27
N ALA A 158 6.44 -11.67 10.43
CA ALA A 158 6.38 -12.29 9.10
C ALA A 158 6.11 -13.79 9.19
N ILE A 159 6.78 -14.49 10.12
CA ILE A 159 6.54 -15.92 10.38
C ILE A 159 5.11 -16.13 10.90
N GLU A 160 4.63 -15.28 11.80
CA GLU A 160 3.26 -15.39 12.34
C GLU A 160 2.19 -15.16 11.26
N LEU A 161 2.43 -14.22 10.33
CA LEU A 161 1.57 -14.04 9.17
C LEU A 161 1.56 -15.30 8.31
N ALA A 162 2.73 -15.85 7.95
CA ALA A 162 2.80 -17.08 7.14
C ALA A 162 2.08 -18.26 7.80
N ARG A 163 2.26 -18.44 9.10
CA ARG A 163 1.54 -19.47 9.89
C ARG A 163 0.03 -19.26 9.83
N SER A 164 -0.42 -18.02 9.99
CA SER A 164 -1.85 -17.66 9.94
C SER A 164 -2.47 -17.92 8.56
N LEU A 165 -1.70 -17.74 7.47
CA LEU A 165 -2.15 -18.04 6.11
C LEU A 165 -2.42 -19.54 5.90
N GLU A 166 -1.57 -20.41 6.45
CA GLU A 166 -1.74 -21.86 6.33
C GLU A 166 -2.76 -22.44 7.32
N SER A 167 -2.80 -21.93 8.55
CA SER A 167 -3.72 -22.43 9.57
C SER A 167 -5.14 -21.91 9.42
N SER A 168 -5.34 -20.84 8.66
CA SER A 168 -6.68 -20.29 8.42
C SER A 168 -7.49 -21.18 7.50
N SER A 169 -8.72 -21.45 7.91
CA SER A 169 -9.67 -22.30 7.18
C SER A 169 -11.09 -21.70 7.20
N GLY A 170 -11.93 -22.15 6.27
CA GLY A 170 -13.33 -21.71 6.13
C GLY A 170 -13.50 -20.47 5.26
N SER A 171 -14.61 -19.76 5.43
CA SER A 171 -15.06 -18.66 4.55
C SER A 171 -14.28 -17.33 4.64
N TYR A 172 -13.30 -17.24 5.53
CA TYR A 172 -12.48 -16.04 5.71
C TYR A 172 -11.19 -16.39 6.43
N PRO A 173 -10.06 -15.76 6.11
CA PRO A 173 -9.82 -15.09 4.82
C PRO A 173 -10.14 -16.03 3.64
N VAL A 174 -10.59 -15.48 2.50
CA VAL A 174 -10.87 -16.32 1.31
C VAL A 174 -9.56 -16.84 0.70
N ALA A 175 -9.62 -17.73 -0.28
CA ALA A 175 -8.40 -18.29 -0.87
C ALA A 175 -7.53 -17.19 -1.50
N GLU A 176 -8.18 -16.27 -2.20
CA GLU A 176 -7.61 -15.13 -2.91
C GLU A 176 -6.92 -14.17 -1.94
N ASP A 177 -7.55 -13.82 -0.82
CA ASP A 177 -6.95 -13.00 0.24
C ASP A 177 -5.63 -13.60 0.74
N ARG A 178 -5.61 -14.93 0.92
CA ARG A 178 -4.42 -15.60 1.44
C ARG A 178 -3.29 -15.64 0.41
N VAL A 179 -3.62 -15.81 -0.87
CA VAL A 179 -2.66 -15.73 -1.98
C VAL A 179 -2.09 -14.31 -2.09
N TYR A 180 -2.96 -13.30 -2.06
CA TYR A 180 -2.55 -11.89 -2.07
C TYR A 180 -1.66 -11.55 -0.88
N ALA A 181 -2.02 -11.99 0.33
CA ALA A 181 -1.21 -11.74 1.52
C ALA A 181 0.15 -12.46 1.47
N ALA A 182 0.22 -13.66 0.88
CA ALA A 182 1.48 -14.37 0.66
C ALA A 182 2.37 -13.63 -0.35
N GLU A 183 1.81 -13.12 -1.45
CA GLU A 183 2.54 -12.30 -2.42
C GLU A 183 3.08 -11.02 -1.77
N TRP A 184 2.23 -10.31 -1.03
CA TRP A 184 2.61 -9.12 -0.29
C TRP A 184 3.77 -9.39 0.67
N LEU A 185 3.70 -10.51 1.41
CA LEU A 185 4.78 -10.93 2.32
C LEU A 185 6.08 -11.23 1.56
N GLY A 186 5.97 -11.86 0.38
CA GLY A 186 7.08 -12.08 -0.54
C GLY A 186 7.74 -10.77 -0.96
N ARG A 187 6.96 -9.79 -1.39
CA ARG A 187 7.45 -8.45 -1.75
C ARG A 187 8.16 -7.77 -0.58
N MET A 188 7.57 -7.85 0.62
CA MET A 188 8.15 -7.26 1.82
C MET A 188 9.52 -7.88 2.17
N LEU A 189 9.66 -9.21 2.11
CA LEU A 189 10.95 -9.87 2.37
C LEU A 189 11.94 -9.64 1.22
N GLY A 190 11.48 -9.57 -0.03
CA GLY A 190 12.32 -9.22 -1.18
C GLY A 190 12.92 -7.81 -1.05
N TYR A 191 12.15 -6.87 -0.50
CA TYR A 191 12.66 -5.54 -0.16
C TYR A 191 13.76 -5.58 0.92
N LEU A 192 13.57 -6.41 1.96
CA LEU A 192 14.55 -6.60 3.03
C LEU A 192 15.81 -7.36 2.58
N GLU A 193 15.69 -8.26 1.60
CA GLU A 193 16.81 -8.96 0.95
C GLU A 193 17.58 -8.10 -0.06
N GLY A 194 16.97 -7.03 -0.59
CA GLY A 194 17.58 -6.16 -1.58
C GLY A 194 17.83 -4.75 -1.04
N PRO A 195 16.97 -3.76 -1.36
CA PRO A 195 17.20 -2.35 -1.03
C PRO A 195 17.51 -2.05 0.45
N ALA A 196 16.85 -2.76 1.39
CA ALA A 196 17.02 -2.54 2.82
C ALA A 196 18.01 -3.51 3.49
N LYS A 197 18.72 -4.33 2.71
CA LYS A 197 19.62 -5.34 3.25
C LYS A 197 20.81 -4.70 3.94
N THR A 198 21.09 -5.15 5.16
CA THR A 198 22.33 -4.86 5.89
C THR A 198 23.11 -6.15 6.11
N GLU A 199 24.45 -6.08 6.09
CA GLU A 199 25.32 -7.27 6.24
C GLU A 199 25.03 -8.02 7.55
N THR A 200 24.73 -7.30 8.62
CA THR A 200 24.47 -7.88 9.96
C THR A 200 23.17 -8.67 10.05
N GLN A 201 22.25 -8.50 9.08
CA GLN A 201 20.92 -9.10 9.12
C GLN A 201 20.68 -10.13 8.01
N SER A 202 21.53 -10.19 6.97
CA SER A 202 21.36 -11.09 5.82
C SER A 202 21.00 -12.51 6.24
N ALA A 203 21.85 -13.15 7.06
CA ALA A 203 21.67 -14.55 7.43
C ALA A 203 20.33 -14.82 8.15
N ARG A 204 19.82 -13.84 8.92
CA ARG A 204 18.52 -13.98 9.61
C ARG A 204 17.36 -13.83 8.64
N ILE A 205 17.48 -12.91 7.68
CA ILE A 205 16.48 -12.72 6.63
C ILE A 205 16.41 -13.98 5.77
N ASP A 206 17.56 -14.47 5.29
CA ASP A 206 17.67 -15.66 4.45
C ASP A 206 17.05 -16.89 5.15
N ALA A 207 17.36 -17.10 6.45
CA ALA A 207 16.78 -18.17 7.24
C ALA A 207 15.25 -18.04 7.40
N THR A 208 14.75 -16.82 7.65
CA THR A 208 13.31 -16.56 7.78
C THR A 208 12.58 -16.81 6.46
N VAL A 209 13.19 -16.44 5.34
CA VAL A 209 12.64 -16.68 4.00
C VAL A 209 12.54 -18.17 3.69
N MET A 210 13.58 -18.94 4.04
CA MET A 210 13.55 -20.40 3.90
C MET A 210 12.47 -21.03 4.79
N GLU A 211 12.34 -20.57 6.04
CA GLU A 211 11.31 -21.05 6.96
C GLU A 211 9.90 -20.78 6.43
N ILE A 212 9.60 -19.54 6.02
CA ILE A 212 8.30 -19.17 5.47
C ILE A 212 8.00 -19.93 4.18
N ALA A 213 8.97 -20.07 3.28
CA ALA A 213 8.80 -20.85 2.05
C ALA A 213 8.49 -22.33 2.32
N GLY A 214 9.02 -22.89 3.41
CA GLY A 214 8.73 -24.26 3.85
C GLY A 214 7.36 -24.42 4.54
N MET A 215 6.80 -23.33 5.09
CA MET A 215 5.45 -23.33 5.67
C MET A 215 4.36 -23.22 4.60
N LEU A 216 4.53 -22.29 3.65
CA LEU A 216 3.50 -22.00 2.65
C LEU A 216 3.34 -23.13 1.64
N THR A 217 2.10 -23.40 1.22
CA THR A 217 1.78 -24.47 0.26
C THR A 217 1.00 -23.98 -0.97
N GLY A 218 1.10 -24.72 -2.07
CA GLY A 218 0.34 -24.46 -3.31
C GLY A 218 0.51 -23.03 -3.85
N ASP A 219 -0.60 -22.42 -4.25
CA ASP A 219 -0.64 -21.08 -4.83
C ASP A 219 -0.05 -20.00 -3.92
N ARG A 220 -0.14 -20.16 -2.59
CA ARG A 220 0.45 -19.21 -1.63
C ARG A 220 1.96 -19.23 -1.65
N GLN A 221 2.55 -20.44 -1.75
CA GLN A 221 4.00 -20.58 -1.87
C GLN A 221 4.50 -19.95 -3.17
N GLN A 222 3.80 -20.21 -4.29
CA GLN A 222 4.13 -19.62 -5.59
C GLN A 222 4.03 -18.09 -5.54
N ALA A 223 2.93 -17.55 -5.01
CA ALA A 223 2.71 -16.11 -4.87
C ALA A 223 3.78 -15.45 -4.00
N PHE A 224 4.15 -16.07 -2.87
CA PHE A 224 5.26 -15.61 -2.04
C PHE A 224 6.59 -15.53 -2.81
N VAL A 225 6.95 -16.57 -3.55
CA VAL A 225 8.17 -16.59 -4.37
C VAL A 225 8.13 -15.51 -5.45
N GLN A 226 7.01 -15.38 -6.16
CA GLN A 226 6.79 -14.37 -7.19
C GLN A 226 6.89 -12.95 -6.64
N GLY A 227 6.26 -12.68 -5.49
CA GLY A 227 6.35 -11.38 -4.82
C GLY A 227 7.79 -11.00 -4.47
N ARG A 228 8.58 -11.98 -4.01
CA ARG A 228 10.00 -11.77 -3.69
C ARG A 228 10.84 -11.48 -4.94
N GLN A 229 10.66 -12.28 -6.00
CA GLN A 229 11.35 -12.12 -7.27
C GLN A 229 11.05 -10.76 -7.93
N SER A 230 9.77 -10.40 -8.04
CA SER A 230 9.36 -9.13 -8.66
C SER A 230 9.95 -7.90 -7.96
N THR A 231 10.08 -7.94 -6.64
CA THR A 231 10.72 -6.86 -5.88
C THR A 231 12.22 -6.78 -6.14
N GLY A 232 12.89 -7.94 -6.23
CA GLY A 232 14.31 -8.02 -6.60
C GLY A 232 14.59 -7.50 -8.02
N GLU A 233 13.77 -7.90 -8.99
CA GLU A 233 13.85 -7.43 -10.38
C GLU A 233 13.66 -5.92 -10.46
N ARG A 234 12.62 -5.39 -9.79
CA ARG A 234 12.36 -3.95 -9.76
C ARG A 234 13.52 -3.17 -9.15
N PHE A 235 14.14 -3.69 -8.10
CA PHE A 235 15.31 -3.06 -7.50
C PHE A 235 16.53 -3.04 -8.45
N GLN A 236 16.80 -4.15 -9.15
CA GLN A 236 17.87 -4.22 -10.14
C GLN A 236 17.64 -3.25 -11.29
N GLU A 237 16.41 -3.16 -11.79
CA GLU A 237 16.00 -2.20 -12.82
C GLU A 237 16.26 -0.76 -12.36
N LEU A 238 15.76 -0.38 -11.18
CA LEU A 238 15.94 0.96 -10.62
C LEU A 238 17.43 1.30 -10.37
N THR A 239 18.22 0.33 -9.93
CA THR A 239 19.67 0.48 -9.73
C THR A 239 20.39 0.66 -11.06
N ALA A 240 20.00 -0.08 -12.10
CA ALA A 240 20.54 0.09 -13.44
C ALA A 240 20.21 1.48 -13.98
N LEU A 241 18.97 1.96 -13.80
CA LEU A 241 18.54 3.30 -14.20
C LEU A 241 19.29 4.40 -13.44
N SER A 242 19.50 4.26 -12.12
CA SER A 242 20.23 5.26 -11.33
C SER A 242 21.72 5.36 -11.68
N ASN A 243 22.28 4.30 -12.27
CA ASN A 243 23.67 4.27 -12.73
C ASN A 243 23.84 4.76 -14.18
N LEU A 244 22.75 4.99 -14.91
CA LEU A 244 22.82 5.66 -16.21
C LEU A 244 23.22 7.13 -15.98
N SER A 245 24.13 7.64 -16.82
CA SER A 245 24.40 9.07 -16.82
C SER A 245 23.16 9.85 -17.26
N ASP A 246 22.98 11.06 -16.74
CA ASP A 246 21.89 11.98 -17.13
C ASP A 246 21.80 12.14 -18.66
N ALA A 247 22.95 12.15 -19.35
CA ALA A 247 23.02 12.23 -20.80
C ALA A 247 22.36 11.03 -21.51
N LYS A 248 22.51 9.82 -20.97
CA LYS A 248 21.85 8.62 -21.51
C LYS A 248 20.35 8.63 -21.21
N LEU A 249 19.95 9.03 -20.00
CA LEU A 249 18.54 9.16 -19.63
C LEU A 249 17.83 10.18 -20.52
N GLN A 250 18.45 11.35 -20.75
CA GLN A 250 17.90 12.36 -21.66
C GLN A 250 17.85 11.88 -23.11
N ALA A 251 18.85 11.13 -23.58
CA ALA A 251 18.85 10.57 -24.92
C ALA A 251 17.73 9.53 -25.10
N GLU A 252 17.53 8.65 -24.12
CA GLU A 252 16.48 7.65 -24.14
C GLU A 252 15.08 8.28 -24.02
N LEU A 253 14.90 9.29 -23.15
CA LEU A 253 13.66 10.05 -23.07
C LEU A 253 13.33 10.73 -24.40
N LYS A 254 14.32 11.38 -25.04
CA LYS A 254 14.15 11.97 -26.39
C LYS A 254 13.77 10.92 -27.43
N ARG A 255 14.36 9.73 -27.37
CA ARG A 255 14.05 8.61 -28.26
C ARG A 255 12.63 8.10 -28.05
N GLN A 256 12.19 7.94 -26.81
CA GLN A 256 10.83 7.51 -26.48
C GLN A 256 9.78 8.55 -26.91
N VAL A 257 10.04 9.84 -26.67
CA VAL A 257 9.17 10.92 -27.14
C VAL A 257 9.08 10.93 -28.67
N ALA A 258 10.21 10.77 -29.37
CA ALA A 258 10.23 10.69 -30.84
C ALA A 258 9.49 9.45 -31.37
N ALA A 259 9.53 8.32 -30.65
CA ALA A 259 8.83 7.09 -31.02
C ALA A 259 7.32 7.16 -30.72
N ALA A 260 6.91 7.83 -29.65
CA ALA A 260 5.50 7.99 -29.26
C ALA A 260 4.75 9.01 -30.13
N GLY A 261 5.45 10.00 -30.70
CA GLY A 261 4.84 11.05 -31.54
C GLY A 261 3.96 10.50 -32.68
N PRO A 262 4.48 9.60 -33.55
CA PRO A 262 3.68 9.03 -34.64
C PRO A 262 2.47 8.23 -34.17
N ALA A 263 2.58 7.49 -33.05
CA ALA A 263 1.47 6.74 -32.48
C ALA A 263 0.36 7.68 -31.95
N ALA A 264 0.75 8.78 -31.28
CA ALA A 264 -0.18 9.79 -30.80
C ALA A 264 -0.87 10.56 -31.94
N GLU A 265 -0.15 10.86 -33.03
CA GLU A 265 -0.73 11.46 -34.24
C GLU A 265 -1.74 10.52 -34.91
N GLY A 266 -1.39 9.24 -35.07
CA GLY A 266 -2.30 8.23 -35.61
C GLY A 266 -3.59 8.08 -34.79
N ALA A 267 -3.47 8.00 -33.46
CA ALA A 267 -4.64 7.93 -32.57
C ALA A 267 -5.55 9.16 -32.68
N ARG A 268 -4.98 10.36 -32.86
CA ARG A 268 -5.75 11.60 -33.09
C ARG A 268 -6.48 11.58 -34.43
N GLU A 269 -5.86 11.06 -35.49
CA GLU A 269 -6.50 10.92 -36.79
C GLU A 269 -7.66 9.92 -36.76
N GLU A 270 -7.49 8.79 -36.07
CA GLU A 270 -8.56 7.81 -35.85
C GLU A 270 -9.73 8.39 -35.05
N LEU A 271 -9.45 9.11 -33.97
CA LEU A 271 -10.48 9.76 -33.16
C LEU A 271 -11.25 10.82 -33.96
N LYS A 272 -10.56 11.59 -34.81
CA LYS A 272 -11.18 12.53 -35.74
C LYS A 272 -12.09 11.81 -36.73
N ARG A 273 -11.63 10.69 -37.31
CA ARG A 273 -12.42 9.86 -38.24
C ARG A 273 -13.68 9.31 -37.56
N CYS A 274 -13.57 8.74 -36.35
CA CYS A 274 -14.71 8.25 -35.57
C CYS A 274 -15.69 9.37 -35.24
N THR A 275 -15.21 10.56 -34.89
CA THR A 275 -16.05 11.72 -34.60
C THR A 275 -16.80 12.19 -35.85
N ASP A 276 -16.14 12.21 -37.00
CA ASP A 276 -16.76 12.59 -38.27
C ASP A 276 -17.79 11.54 -38.73
N ASP A 277 -17.54 10.25 -38.52
CA ASP A 277 -18.49 9.18 -38.82
C ASP A 277 -19.71 9.18 -37.87
N LEU A 278 -19.51 9.47 -36.58
CA LEU A 278 -20.62 9.70 -35.64
C LEU A 278 -21.51 10.87 -36.06
N LYS A 279 -20.92 11.99 -36.51
CA LYS A 279 -21.68 13.13 -37.02
C LYS A 279 -22.50 12.74 -38.24
N LYS A 280 -21.95 11.97 -39.18
CA LYS A 280 -22.67 11.48 -40.37
C LYS A 280 -23.84 10.57 -40.01
N LEU A 281 -23.71 9.73 -38.98
CA LEU A 281 -24.80 8.84 -38.52
C LEU A 281 -25.88 9.60 -37.74
N LYS A 282 -25.52 10.66 -37.02
CA LYS A 282 -26.46 11.47 -36.23
C LYS A 282 -27.44 12.25 -37.09
N VAL A 283 -27.01 12.80 -38.23
CA VAL A 283 -27.86 13.58 -39.16
C VAL A 283 -29.12 12.82 -39.64
N PRO A 284 -29.02 11.60 -40.20
CA PRO A 284 -30.20 10.85 -40.64
C PRO A 284 -31.07 10.37 -39.47
N PHE A 285 -30.47 10.08 -38.31
CA PHE A 285 -31.23 9.73 -37.11
C PHE A 285 -32.12 10.90 -36.65
N GLU A 286 -31.57 12.11 -36.59
CA GLU A 286 -32.33 13.33 -36.25
C GLU A 286 -33.40 13.65 -37.30
N GLN A 287 -33.13 13.42 -38.59
CA GLN A 287 -34.15 13.55 -39.65
C GLN A 287 -35.29 12.56 -39.49
N SER A 288 -35.01 11.30 -39.11
CA SER A 288 -36.05 10.28 -38.90
C SER A 288 -36.91 10.48 -37.65
N GLN A 289 -36.46 11.29 -36.69
CA GLN A 289 -37.27 11.65 -35.51
C GLN A 289 -38.16 12.88 -35.72
N ALA A 290 -37.91 13.64 -36.79
CA ALA A 290 -38.67 14.84 -37.12
C ALA A 290 -39.88 14.57 -38.04
N GLU A 291 -39.96 13.38 -38.63
CA GLU A 291 -41.09 12.87 -39.43
C GLU A 291 -42.11 12.10 -38.57
#